data_AF-A0A6A5GBN0-F1
#
_entry.id   AF-A0A6A5GBN0-F1
#
_cell.length_a   1.000
_cell.length_b   1.000
_cell.length_c   1.000
_cell.angle_alpha   90.00
_cell.angle_beta   90.00
_cell.angle_gamma   90.00
#
_symmetry.space_group_name_H-M   'P 1'
#
loop_
_entity.id
_entity.type
_entity.pdbx_description
1 polymer ?
#
loop_
_entity_poly.entity_id
_entity_poly.type
_entity_poly.pdbx_seq_one_letter_code
_entity_poly.pdbx_strand_id
1 'polypeptide(L)'
;MKKLPNETDFVKIVLTNSRLSNRVNLVFHETYGLSEKMKKMKEILSELNQHGEAPKTLIFVQKKKTCDFLAVRVAQYGNLIRSQTLHGDRSQDKRDQYINEFKTGRLNVMVTTDVLSRGIDVTDLERVINYDIPDGSPDTATDTFIHRSGRTGRMHTGVCISFVDPKCESDCRLAPKLVELVKSQGKTDEDLPQFLVQMARENVHKVHTDTGFGRGGGRGGRGGSYGSRGGGFSGSATGSFNRTSLASGGFGSTFEWPGILAHEWPGILRL
;
A
#
# COMPACT_ATOMS: atom_id res chain seq x y z
N MET A 1 36.10 -30.36 20.46
CA MET A 1 34.77 -29.72 20.39
C MET A 1 34.94 -28.25 20.01
N LYS A 2 34.65 -27.89 18.76
CA LYS A 2 34.63 -26.48 18.31
C LYS A 2 33.17 -26.02 18.32
N LYS A 3 32.88 -24.97 19.09
CA LYS A 3 31.56 -24.33 19.17
C LYS A 3 31.13 -23.84 17.79
N LEU A 4 29.89 -24.12 17.42
CA LEU A 4 29.19 -23.51 16.30
C LEU A 4 29.05 -22.00 16.55
N PRO A 5 29.31 -21.12 15.57
CA PRO A 5 28.97 -19.72 15.70
C PRO A 5 27.47 -19.52 15.49
N ASN A 6 26.83 -19.04 16.56
CA ASN A 6 25.43 -18.63 16.62
C ASN A 6 25.15 -17.43 15.70
N GLU A 7 24.08 -17.55 14.91
CA GLU A 7 22.90 -16.70 15.02
C GLU A 7 23.15 -15.20 15.21
N THR A 8 23.59 -14.54 14.13
CA THR A 8 23.25 -13.13 13.84
C THR A 8 23.30 -12.90 12.33
N ASP A 9 22.51 -13.66 11.56
CA ASP A 9 22.17 -13.29 10.18
C ASP A 9 21.12 -12.16 10.21
N PHE A 10 21.53 -11.03 10.77
CA PHE A 10 20.97 -9.76 10.33
C PHE A 10 21.53 -9.53 8.94
N VAL A 11 20.85 -10.10 7.93
CA VAL A 11 20.85 -9.48 6.61
C VAL A 11 20.24 -8.10 6.85
N LYS A 12 21.13 -7.14 7.17
CA LYS A 12 20.94 -5.72 6.95
C LYS A 12 20.40 -5.65 5.53
N ILE A 13 19.08 -5.50 5.40
CA ILE A 13 18.53 -4.81 4.26
C ILE A 13 19.20 -3.46 4.37
N VAL A 14 20.22 -3.28 3.56
CA VAL A 14 20.92 -2.03 3.36
C VAL A 14 19.88 -1.10 2.74
N LEU A 15 19.04 -0.52 3.60
CA LEU A 15 18.31 0.72 3.36
C LEU A 15 19.34 1.85 3.47
N THR A 16 20.35 1.85 2.61
CA THR A 16 21.12 3.06 2.35
C THR A 16 20.69 3.54 0.99
N ASN A 17 19.80 4.53 1.03
CA ASN A 17 18.98 5.07 -0.05
C ASN A 17 17.87 4.12 -0.48
N SER A 18 16.63 4.55 -0.31
CA SER A 18 15.38 3.95 -0.78
C SER A 18 15.37 3.81 -2.31
N ARG A 19 16.23 2.96 -2.86
CA ARG A 19 16.31 2.66 -4.29
C ARG A 19 15.64 1.33 -4.54
N LEU A 20 14.63 1.35 -5.41
CA LEU A 20 14.00 0.13 -5.89
C LEU A 20 14.98 -0.63 -6.78
N SER A 21 15.07 -1.96 -6.61
CA SER A 21 15.90 -2.82 -7.46
C SER A 21 15.51 -2.66 -8.93
N ASN A 22 16.49 -2.56 -9.83
CA ASN A 22 16.27 -2.53 -11.29
C ASN A 22 15.65 -3.84 -11.83
N ARG A 23 15.55 -4.87 -10.98
CA ARG A 23 14.85 -6.13 -11.32
C ARG A 23 13.35 -6.06 -11.13
N VAL A 24 12.80 -4.95 -10.62
CA VAL A 24 11.36 -4.74 -10.48
C VAL A 24 10.86 -3.89 -11.64
N ASN A 25 10.08 -4.51 -12.54
CA ASN A 25 9.39 -3.79 -13.60
C ASN A 25 8.11 -3.14 -13.04
N LEU A 26 8.13 -1.81 -12.95
CA LEU A 26 6.97 -1.01 -12.57
C LEU A 26 6.00 -0.87 -13.75
N VAL A 27 4.73 -1.22 -13.54
CA VAL A 27 3.64 -1.08 -14.50
C VAL A 27 2.52 -0.28 -13.83
N PHE A 28 1.98 0.72 -14.51
CA PHE A 28 0.88 1.55 -14.00
C PHE A 28 -0.33 1.44 -14.91
N HIS A 29 -1.49 1.19 -14.32
CA HIS A 29 -2.77 1.25 -15.02
C HIS A 29 -3.58 2.41 -14.47
N GLU A 30 -4.06 3.24 -15.40
CA GLU A 30 -5.10 4.23 -15.13
C GLU A 30 -6.41 3.48 -14.84
N THR A 31 -7.04 3.78 -13.70
CA THR A 31 -8.30 3.14 -13.30
C THR A 31 -9.20 4.12 -12.57
N TYR A 32 -10.51 4.04 -12.77
CA TYR A 32 -11.50 4.89 -12.13
C TYR A 32 -12.44 4.07 -11.24
N GLY A 33 -12.30 4.26 -9.92
CA GLY A 33 -13.16 3.60 -8.93
C GLY A 33 -13.13 2.06 -8.94
N LEU A 34 -14.10 1.46 -8.25
CA LEU A 34 -14.11 0.02 -7.96
C LEU A 34 -14.30 -0.85 -9.20
N SER A 35 -15.26 -0.51 -10.07
CA SER A 35 -15.65 -1.37 -11.20
C SER A 35 -14.49 -1.62 -12.17
N GLU A 36 -13.77 -0.55 -12.53
CA GLU A 36 -12.66 -0.65 -13.47
C GLU A 36 -11.45 -1.36 -12.85
N LYS A 37 -11.10 -1.03 -11.60
CA LYS A 37 -10.06 -1.76 -10.86
C LYS A 37 -10.35 -3.26 -10.83
N MET A 38 -11.60 -3.66 -10.59
CA MET A 38 -12.00 -5.08 -10.57
C MET A 38 -11.90 -5.74 -11.95
N LYS A 39 -12.34 -5.04 -13.01
CA LYS A 39 -12.18 -5.54 -14.38
C LYS A 39 -10.70 -5.77 -14.72
N LYS A 40 -9.86 -4.77 -14.45
CA LYS A 40 -8.42 -4.84 -14.71
C LYS A 40 -7.75 -5.92 -13.85
N MET A 41 -8.17 -6.08 -12.60
CA MET A 41 -7.69 -7.16 -11.73
C MET A 41 -7.97 -8.53 -12.31
N LYS A 42 -9.18 -8.75 -12.84
CA LYS A 42 -9.54 -10.01 -13.48
C LYS A 42 -8.68 -10.30 -14.70
N GLU A 43 -8.44 -9.29 -15.54
CA GLU A 43 -7.56 -9.41 -16.71
C GLU A 43 -6.14 -9.82 -16.28
N ILE A 44 -5.52 -9.09 -15.35
CA ILE A 44 -4.15 -9.36 -14.87
C ILE A 44 -4.04 -10.74 -14.20
N LEU A 45 -4.99 -11.11 -13.34
CA LEU A 45 -4.93 -12.39 -12.63
C LEU A 45 -5.25 -13.59 -13.52
N SER A 46 -5.80 -13.36 -14.72
CA SER A 46 -5.97 -14.43 -15.72
C SER A 46 -4.70 -14.73 -16.52
N GLU A 47 -3.68 -13.87 -16.43
CA GLU A 47 -2.39 -14.08 -17.07
C GLU A 47 -1.60 -15.19 -16.34
N LEU A 48 -1.19 -16.19 -17.11
CA LEU A 48 -0.30 -17.27 -16.67
C LEU A 48 1.17 -16.88 -16.89
N ASN A 49 2.07 -17.42 -16.09
CA ASN A 49 3.50 -17.31 -16.32
C ASN A 49 3.95 -18.19 -17.50
N GLN A 50 5.25 -18.13 -17.82
CA GLN A 50 5.88 -18.91 -18.89
C GLN A 50 5.72 -20.45 -18.75
N HIS A 51 5.35 -20.93 -17.56
CA HIS A 51 5.10 -22.34 -17.27
C HIS A 51 3.62 -22.72 -17.33
N GLY A 52 2.73 -21.78 -17.69
CA GLY A 52 1.28 -22.01 -17.70
C GLY A 52 0.65 -22.02 -16.31
N GLU A 53 1.35 -21.51 -15.30
CA GLU A 53 0.88 -21.45 -13.92
C GLU A 53 0.45 -20.03 -13.55
N ALA A 54 -0.51 -19.91 -12.62
CA ALA A 54 -0.94 -18.61 -12.11
C ALA A 54 0.17 -18.02 -11.20
N PRO A 55 0.73 -16.84 -11.52
CA PRO A 55 1.91 -16.31 -10.84
C PRO A 55 1.66 -16.05 -9.35
N LYS A 56 2.65 -16.32 -8.50
CA LYS A 56 2.55 -16.00 -7.07
C LYS A 56 2.45 -14.49 -6.87
N THR A 57 1.28 -14.04 -6.42
CA THR A 57 0.88 -12.63 -6.43
C THR A 57 0.54 -12.11 -5.03
N LEU A 58 1.12 -10.98 -4.64
CA LEU A 58 0.73 -10.25 -3.43
C LEU A 58 0.00 -8.96 -3.79
N ILE A 59 -1.19 -8.75 -3.25
CA ILE A 59 -2.06 -7.62 -3.53
C ILE A 59 -2.18 -6.74 -2.28
N PHE A 60 -1.80 -5.47 -2.42
CA PHE A 60 -1.88 -4.47 -1.37
C PHE A 60 -3.14 -3.62 -1.49
N VAL A 61 -3.89 -3.55 -0.39
CA VAL A 61 -5.08 -2.71 -0.24
C VAL A 61 -4.96 -1.84 1.00
N GLN A 62 -5.70 -0.74 1.03
CA GLN A 62 -5.65 0.20 2.16
C GLN A 62 -6.47 -0.26 3.37
N LYS A 63 -7.65 -0.85 3.13
CA LYS A 63 -8.65 -1.16 4.17
C LYS A 63 -8.86 -2.66 4.34
N LYS A 64 -9.00 -3.11 5.59
CA LYS A 64 -9.26 -4.52 5.96
C LYS A 64 -10.52 -5.07 5.28
N LYS A 65 -11.62 -4.28 5.27
CA LYS A 65 -12.87 -4.66 4.60
C LYS A 65 -12.67 -4.87 3.09
N THR A 66 -11.88 -4.03 2.43
CA THR A 66 -11.52 -4.20 1.02
C THR A 66 -10.70 -5.46 0.81
N CYS A 67 -9.81 -5.79 1.76
CA CYS A 67 -9.03 -7.01 1.73
C CYS A 67 -9.91 -8.26 1.65
N ASP A 68 -10.88 -8.38 2.57
CA ASP A 68 -11.81 -9.51 2.63
C ASP A 68 -12.71 -9.57 1.39
N PHE A 69 -13.26 -8.42 1.00
CA PHE A 69 -14.07 -8.33 -0.22
C PHE A 69 -13.29 -8.77 -1.46
N LEU A 70 -12.06 -8.29 -1.62
CA LEU A 70 -11.26 -8.55 -2.81
C LEU A 70 -10.84 -10.01 -2.87
N ALA A 71 -10.42 -10.64 -1.77
CA ALA A 71 -10.05 -12.06 -1.74
C ALA A 71 -11.20 -12.96 -2.21
N VAL A 72 -12.43 -12.71 -1.71
CA VAL A 72 -13.60 -13.48 -2.15
C VAL A 72 -13.84 -13.30 -3.66
N ARG A 73 -13.67 -12.08 -4.17
CA ARG A 73 -13.91 -11.78 -5.59
C ARG A 73 -12.84 -12.35 -6.51
N VAL A 74 -11.56 -12.27 -6.15
CA VAL A 74 -10.48 -12.79 -7.00
C VAL A 74 -10.49 -14.31 -7.07
N ALA A 75 -10.90 -15.00 -5.99
CA ALA A 75 -11.11 -16.44 -6.00
C ALA A 75 -12.20 -16.89 -7.00
N GLN A 76 -13.11 -15.99 -7.39
CA GLN A 76 -14.16 -16.26 -8.38
C GLN A 76 -13.71 -16.01 -9.82
N TYR A 77 -12.52 -15.43 -10.05
CA TYR A 77 -12.06 -15.07 -11.39
C TYR A 77 -11.61 -16.26 -12.23
N GLY A 78 -11.27 -17.38 -11.61
CA GLY A 78 -10.94 -18.62 -12.30
C GLY A 78 -10.53 -19.73 -11.34
N ASN A 79 -10.56 -20.97 -11.82
CA ASN A 79 -10.32 -22.17 -11.01
C ASN A 79 -8.87 -22.30 -10.49
N LEU A 80 -7.93 -21.57 -11.08
CA LEU A 80 -6.50 -21.60 -10.72
C LEU A 80 -6.13 -20.61 -9.62
N ILE A 81 -7.06 -19.77 -9.14
CA ILE A 81 -6.79 -18.75 -8.15
C ILE A 81 -7.21 -19.24 -6.76
N ARG A 82 -6.24 -19.39 -5.87
CA ARG A 82 -6.43 -19.73 -4.47
C ARG A 82 -5.92 -18.56 -3.64
N SER A 83 -6.86 -17.84 -3.02
CA SER A 83 -6.56 -16.59 -2.33
C SER A 83 -6.96 -16.58 -0.87
N GLN A 84 -6.18 -15.87 -0.05
CA GLN A 84 -6.52 -15.55 1.33
C GLN A 84 -6.14 -14.11 1.71
N THR A 85 -6.68 -13.66 2.84
CA THR A 85 -6.38 -12.33 3.38
C THR A 85 -5.43 -12.36 4.57
N LEU A 86 -4.64 -11.30 4.66
CA LEU A 86 -3.74 -11.06 5.78
C LEU A 86 -3.85 -9.62 6.24
N HIS A 87 -4.63 -9.39 7.30
CA HIS A 87 -4.78 -8.11 7.99
C HIS A 87 -4.96 -8.34 9.50
N GLY A 88 -4.86 -7.27 10.29
CA GLY A 88 -4.80 -7.35 11.76
C GLY A 88 -6.04 -7.90 12.47
N ASP A 89 -7.11 -8.27 11.76
CA ASP A 89 -8.28 -8.95 12.37
C ASP A 89 -8.18 -10.48 12.25
N ARG A 90 -7.15 -11.00 11.57
CA ARG A 90 -6.84 -12.44 11.54
C ARG A 90 -6.10 -12.84 12.81
N SER A 91 -6.52 -13.96 13.40
CA SER A 91 -5.80 -14.56 14.54
C SER A 91 -4.38 -14.95 14.12
N GLN A 92 -3.44 -14.95 15.07
CA GLN A 92 -2.05 -15.28 14.79
C GLN A 92 -1.90 -16.67 14.13
N ASP A 93 -2.62 -17.68 14.63
CA ASP A 93 -2.62 -19.03 14.05
C ASP A 93 -3.06 -19.04 12.58
N LYS A 94 -4.09 -18.26 12.22
CA LYS A 94 -4.54 -18.14 10.84
C LYS A 94 -3.53 -17.41 9.97
N ARG A 95 -2.87 -16.38 10.50
CA ARG A 95 -1.80 -15.68 9.80
C ARG A 95 -0.66 -16.64 9.46
N ASP A 96 -0.20 -17.42 10.43
CA ASP A 96 0.91 -18.35 10.26
C ASP A 96 0.53 -19.50 9.31
N GLN A 97 -0.70 -20.01 9.41
CA GLN A 97 -1.26 -20.98 8.47
C GLN A 97 -1.23 -20.44 7.03
N TYR A 98 -1.80 -19.26 6.77
CA TYR A 98 -1.89 -18.71 5.42
C TYR A 98 -0.54 -18.30 4.85
N ILE A 99 0.36 -17.77 5.68
CA ILE A 99 1.75 -17.49 5.27
C ILE A 99 2.42 -18.79 4.83
N ASN A 100 2.30 -19.87 5.59
CA ASN A 100 2.87 -21.16 5.22
C ASN A 100 2.25 -21.73 3.94
N GLU A 101 0.92 -21.69 3.81
CA GLU A 101 0.21 -22.11 2.58
C GLU A 101 0.68 -21.31 1.35
N PHE A 102 0.89 -20.01 1.49
CA PHE A 102 1.39 -19.15 0.42
C PHE A 102 2.88 -19.41 0.10
N LYS A 103 3.72 -19.68 1.09
CA LYS A 103 5.12 -20.13 0.89
C LYS A 103 5.17 -21.41 0.07
N THR A 104 4.39 -22.42 0.49
CA THR A 104 4.30 -23.75 -0.16
C THR A 104 3.58 -23.76 -1.52
N GLY A 105 3.00 -22.64 -1.96
CA GLY A 105 2.28 -22.55 -3.24
C GLY A 105 0.84 -23.10 -3.21
N ARG A 106 0.36 -23.57 -2.05
CA ARG A 106 -1.06 -23.94 -1.86
C ARG A 106 -1.99 -22.75 -2.02
N LEU A 107 -1.53 -21.56 -1.66
CA LEU A 107 -2.13 -20.28 -2.07
C LEU A 107 -1.19 -19.63 -3.08
N ASN A 108 -1.75 -19.01 -4.11
CA ASN A 108 -0.99 -18.25 -5.11
C ASN A 108 -1.35 -16.77 -5.15
N VAL A 109 -2.42 -16.37 -4.47
CA VAL A 109 -2.77 -14.95 -4.28
C VAL A 109 -2.92 -14.66 -2.79
N MET A 110 -2.28 -13.60 -2.32
CA MET A 110 -2.53 -13.09 -0.97
C MET A 110 -2.90 -11.62 -1.04
N VAL A 111 -4.01 -11.24 -0.39
CA VAL A 111 -4.44 -9.85 -0.27
C VAL A 111 -4.09 -9.36 1.13
N THR A 112 -3.47 -8.19 1.26
CA THR A 112 -2.97 -7.71 2.55
C THR A 112 -3.02 -6.19 2.70
N THR A 113 -3.00 -5.71 3.95
CA THR A 113 -2.77 -4.31 4.30
C THR A 113 -1.32 -4.08 4.75
N ASP A 114 -0.86 -2.81 4.73
CA ASP A 114 0.54 -2.47 5.07
C ASP A 114 0.99 -2.87 6.47
N VAL A 115 0.06 -2.87 7.43
CA VAL A 115 0.37 -3.14 8.84
C VAL A 115 0.93 -4.55 9.01
N LEU A 116 0.41 -5.51 8.24
CA LEU A 116 0.86 -6.89 8.36
C LEU A 116 1.96 -7.26 7.40
N SER A 117 2.19 -6.49 6.33
CA SER A 117 3.18 -6.82 5.31
C SER A 117 4.63 -6.54 5.69
N ARG A 118 4.84 -5.60 6.62
CA ARG A 118 6.14 -5.30 7.20
C ARG A 118 6.54 -6.45 8.13
N GLY A 119 7.48 -7.28 7.68
CA GLY A 119 8.01 -8.40 8.46
C GLY A 119 7.48 -9.78 8.04
N ILE A 120 6.60 -9.86 7.02
CA ILE A 120 6.31 -11.15 6.40
C ILE A 120 7.53 -11.57 5.59
N ASP A 121 8.14 -12.67 6.00
CA ASP A 121 9.16 -13.38 5.25
C ASP A 121 8.53 -14.17 4.10
N VAL A 122 7.82 -13.50 3.20
CA VAL A 122 7.45 -14.09 1.92
C VAL A 122 8.25 -13.38 0.85
N THR A 123 9.36 -14.02 0.53
CA THR A 123 10.22 -13.68 -0.60
C THR A 123 9.80 -14.52 -1.81
N ASP A 124 10.29 -14.14 -3.00
CA ASP A 124 10.04 -14.89 -4.25
C ASP A 124 8.61 -14.76 -4.79
N LEU A 125 8.12 -13.52 -4.84
CA LEU A 125 6.88 -13.21 -5.55
C LEU A 125 7.20 -12.87 -7.00
N GLU A 126 6.46 -13.45 -7.94
CA GLU A 126 6.49 -13.05 -9.36
C GLU A 126 5.82 -11.70 -9.57
N ARG A 127 4.72 -11.44 -8.83
CA ARG A 127 3.91 -10.26 -9.01
C ARG A 127 3.55 -9.58 -7.68
N VAL A 128 3.67 -8.26 -7.67
CA VAL A 128 3.09 -7.39 -6.64
C VAL A 128 2.05 -6.51 -7.31
N ILE A 129 0.93 -6.29 -6.64
CA ILE A 129 -0.13 -5.42 -7.11
C ILE A 129 -0.45 -4.41 -6.02
N ASN A 130 -0.23 -3.13 -6.29
CA ASN A 130 -0.79 -2.03 -5.50
C ASN A 130 -2.20 -1.76 -6.02
N TYR A 131 -3.20 -2.41 -5.41
CA TYR A 131 -4.60 -2.17 -5.74
C TYR A 131 -5.03 -0.76 -5.31
N ASP A 132 -4.55 -0.35 -4.13
CA ASP A 132 -4.60 1.03 -3.66
C ASP A 132 -3.19 1.58 -3.56
N ILE A 133 -2.96 2.79 -4.06
CA ILE A 133 -1.69 3.50 -3.84
C ILE A 133 -1.52 3.78 -2.33
N PRO A 134 -0.30 3.70 -1.77
CA PRO A 134 -0.09 4.01 -0.36
C PRO A 134 -0.57 5.42 -0.01
N ASP A 135 -1.33 5.54 1.07
CA ASP A 135 -1.72 6.83 1.64
C ASP A 135 -0.61 7.42 2.52
N GLY A 136 -0.74 8.70 2.85
CA GLY A 136 0.14 9.42 3.77
C GLY A 136 0.71 10.69 3.17
N SER A 137 1.79 11.19 3.78
CA SER A 137 2.60 12.23 3.14
C SER A 137 3.31 11.64 1.91
N PRO A 138 3.66 12.46 0.90
CA PRO A 138 4.36 11.97 -0.28
C PRO A 138 5.59 11.11 0.06
N ASP A 139 6.37 11.47 1.07
CA ASP A 139 7.58 10.73 1.45
C ASP A 139 7.25 9.38 2.11
N THR A 140 6.33 9.35 3.07
CA THR A 140 5.91 8.10 3.74
C THR A 140 5.18 7.13 2.81
N ALA A 141 4.37 7.67 1.90
CA ALA A 141 3.73 6.92 0.84
C ALA A 141 4.74 6.36 -0.16
N THR A 142 5.76 7.14 -0.54
CA THR A 142 6.85 6.69 -1.42
C THR A 142 7.67 5.56 -0.78
N ASP A 143 8.06 5.70 0.48
CA ASP A 143 8.77 4.65 1.22
C ASP A 143 7.93 3.38 1.30
N THR A 144 6.63 3.52 1.56
CA THR A 144 5.71 2.38 1.59
C THR A 144 5.59 1.72 0.22
N PHE A 145 5.48 2.51 -0.86
CA PHE A 145 5.45 2.01 -2.23
C PHE A 145 6.69 1.18 -2.54
N ILE A 146 7.89 1.70 -2.23
CA ILE A 146 9.16 1.00 -2.45
C ILE A 146 9.21 -0.31 -1.66
N HIS A 147 8.74 -0.32 -0.40
CA HIS A 147 8.69 -1.54 0.41
C HIS A 147 7.69 -2.58 -0.11
N ARG A 148 6.56 -2.13 -0.68
CA ARG A 148 5.58 -3.02 -1.33
C ARG A 148 6.19 -3.62 -2.60
N SER A 149 6.72 -2.78 -3.49
CA SER A 149 7.36 -3.19 -4.74
C SER A 149 8.57 -4.10 -4.51
N GLY A 150 9.33 -3.87 -3.44
CA GLY A 150 10.49 -4.70 -3.05
C GLY A 150 10.15 -6.11 -2.51
N ARG A 151 8.86 -6.50 -2.51
CA ARG A 151 8.44 -7.88 -2.22
C ARG A 151 8.66 -8.81 -3.43
N THR A 152 8.80 -8.24 -4.62
CA THR A 152 9.22 -8.95 -5.84
C THR A 152 10.62 -8.51 -6.27
N GLY A 153 11.20 -9.11 -7.32
CA GLY A 153 12.49 -8.69 -7.88
C GLY A 153 13.73 -9.11 -7.08
N ARG A 154 13.60 -10.06 -6.14
CA ARG A 154 14.70 -10.50 -5.26
C ARG A 154 15.55 -11.62 -5.89
N MET A 155 14.91 -12.68 -6.39
CA MET A 155 15.60 -13.81 -7.03
C MET A 155 15.55 -13.72 -8.55
N HIS A 156 14.38 -13.44 -9.11
CA HIS A 156 14.15 -13.23 -10.54
C HIS A 156 13.63 -11.80 -10.82
N THR A 157 13.46 -11.44 -12.09
CA THR A 157 12.74 -10.21 -12.48
C THR A 157 11.32 -10.28 -11.95
N GLY A 158 10.87 -9.20 -11.33
CA GLY A 158 9.56 -9.08 -10.72
C GLY A 158 8.70 -8.06 -11.44
N VAL A 159 7.38 -8.20 -11.38
CA VAL A 159 6.45 -7.19 -11.89
C VAL A 159 5.69 -6.56 -10.73
N CYS A 160 5.74 -5.23 -10.62
CA CYS A 160 4.94 -4.48 -9.67
C CYS A 160 3.94 -3.62 -10.43
N ILE A 161 2.67 -4.03 -10.37
CA ILE A 161 1.55 -3.36 -11.02
C ILE A 161 0.89 -2.41 -10.03
N SER A 162 0.56 -1.20 -10.45
CA SER A 162 -0.12 -0.22 -9.59
C SER A 162 -1.33 0.37 -10.29
N PHE A 163 -2.46 0.39 -9.59
CA PHE A 163 -3.68 1.05 -10.04
C PHE A 163 -3.68 2.47 -9.53
N VAL A 164 -3.77 3.42 -10.45
CA VAL A 164 -3.72 4.85 -10.17
C VAL A 164 -5.01 5.47 -10.65
N ASP A 165 -5.68 6.22 -9.78
CA ASP A 165 -6.89 6.97 -10.13
C ASP A 165 -6.55 8.47 -10.25
N PRO A 166 -6.55 9.04 -11.47
CA PRO A 166 -6.28 10.46 -11.68
C PRO A 166 -7.27 11.42 -11.00
N LYS A 167 -8.43 10.94 -10.57
CA LYS A 167 -9.42 11.73 -9.80
C LYS A 167 -9.22 11.61 -8.30
N CYS A 168 -8.39 10.66 -7.85
CA CYS A 168 -8.05 10.49 -6.45
C CYS A 168 -6.95 11.49 -6.05
N GLU A 169 -7.24 12.34 -5.07
CA GLU A 169 -6.31 13.38 -4.62
C GLU A 169 -5.03 12.79 -3.99
N SER A 170 -5.14 11.68 -3.24
CA SER A 170 -3.96 11.02 -2.64
C SER A 170 -3.04 10.44 -3.70
N ASP A 171 -3.58 9.78 -4.73
CA ASP A 171 -2.81 9.24 -5.85
C ASP A 171 -2.12 10.36 -6.63
N CYS A 172 -2.85 11.46 -6.88
CA CYS A 172 -2.33 12.68 -7.49
C CYS A 172 -1.08 13.22 -6.75
N ARG A 173 -1.15 13.32 -5.41
CA ARG A 173 -0.03 13.83 -4.61
C ARG A 173 1.22 12.94 -4.70
N LEU A 174 1.07 11.64 -4.95
CA LEU A 174 2.20 10.71 -5.08
C LEU A 174 2.77 10.65 -6.50
N ALA A 175 1.99 10.99 -7.52
CA ALA A 175 2.40 10.86 -8.93
C ALA A 175 3.78 11.47 -9.27
N PRO A 176 4.16 12.68 -8.79
CA PRO A 176 5.51 13.22 -9.04
C PRO A 176 6.64 12.32 -8.52
N LYS A 177 6.47 11.73 -7.33
CA LYS A 177 7.45 10.83 -6.72
C LYS A 177 7.52 9.48 -7.44
N LEU A 178 6.39 8.99 -7.95
CA LEU A 178 6.37 7.76 -8.78
C LEU A 178 7.12 7.97 -10.09
N VAL A 179 6.93 9.10 -10.76
CA VAL A 179 7.67 9.47 -11.97
C VAL A 179 9.17 9.58 -11.69
N GLU A 180 9.55 10.26 -10.60
CA GLU A 180 10.95 10.36 -10.17
C GLU A 180 11.57 8.98 -9.89
N LEU A 181 10.83 8.09 -9.21
CA LEU A 181 11.26 6.73 -8.93
C LEU A 181 11.54 5.95 -10.21
N VAL A 182 10.64 6.02 -11.19
CA VAL A 182 10.82 5.34 -12.49
C VAL A 182 12.02 5.89 -13.24
N LYS A 183 12.19 7.22 -13.28
CA LYS A 183 13.35 7.87 -13.89
C LYS A 183 14.67 7.49 -13.22
N SER A 184 14.66 7.29 -11.90
CA SER A 184 15.84 6.84 -11.16
C SER A 184 16.32 5.43 -11.54
N GLN A 185 15.46 4.62 -12.16
CA GLN A 185 15.83 3.31 -12.73
C GLN A 185 16.45 3.40 -14.14
N GLY A 186 16.69 4.62 -14.65
CA GLY A 186 17.24 4.85 -15.98
C GLY A 186 16.20 4.85 -17.11
N LYS A 187 14.91 4.80 -16.76
CA LYS A 187 13.80 4.96 -17.72
C LYS A 187 13.55 6.43 -18.05
N THR A 188 13.05 6.68 -19.25
CA THR A 188 12.75 8.02 -19.75
C THR A 188 11.25 8.35 -19.63
N ASP A 189 10.86 9.57 -19.99
CA ASP A 189 9.44 9.94 -20.07
C ASP A 189 8.66 9.12 -21.11
N GLU A 190 9.34 8.57 -22.13
CA GLU A 190 8.73 7.75 -23.18
C GLU A 190 8.34 6.35 -22.68
N ASP A 191 9.01 5.88 -21.62
CA ASP A 191 8.75 4.59 -20.97
C ASP A 191 7.62 4.67 -19.93
N LEU A 192 7.12 5.88 -19.66
CA LEU A 192 6.09 6.14 -18.67
C LEU A 192 4.71 6.29 -19.33
N PRO A 193 3.64 5.76 -18.70
CA PRO A 193 2.29 6.04 -19.17
C PRO A 193 1.99 7.55 -19.15
N GLN A 194 1.47 8.06 -20.28
CA GLN A 194 1.20 9.49 -20.47
C GLN A 194 0.34 10.11 -19.35
N PHE A 195 -0.67 9.36 -18.87
CA PHE A 195 -1.55 9.82 -17.79
C PHE A 195 -0.77 10.12 -16.49
N LEU A 196 0.24 9.30 -16.16
CA LEU A 196 1.02 9.45 -14.94
C LEU A 196 1.95 10.66 -15.03
N VAL A 197 2.55 10.89 -16.20
CA VAL A 197 3.37 12.08 -16.49
C VAL A 197 2.51 13.35 -16.39
N GLN A 198 1.30 13.32 -16.95
CA GLN A 198 0.35 14.43 -16.87
C GLN A 198 -0.05 14.72 -15.41
N MET A 199 -0.43 13.69 -14.65
CA MET A 199 -0.73 13.83 -13.22
C MET A 199 0.43 14.45 -12.45
N ALA A 200 1.67 14.02 -12.71
CA ALA A 200 2.84 14.58 -12.05
C ALA A 200 3.01 16.08 -12.35
N ARG A 201 2.86 16.49 -13.62
CA ARG A 201 2.97 17.90 -14.04
C ARG A 201 1.89 18.77 -13.38
N GLU A 202 0.64 18.32 -13.40
CA GLU A 202 -0.49 19.08 -12.84
C GLU A 202 -0.38 19.27 -11.32
N ASN A 203 0.14 18.28 -10.59
CA ASN A 203 0.30 18.39 -9.15
C ASN A 203 1.46 19.29 -8.72
N VAL A 204 2.54 19.37 -9.50
CA VAL A 204 3.63 20.34 -9.25
C VAL A 204 3.11 21.78 -9.34
N HIS A 205 2.17 22.05 -10.25
CA HIS A 205 1.59 23.38 -10.42
C HIS A 205 0.67 23.80 -9.25
N LYS A 206 -0.03 22.86 -8.59
CA LYS A 206 -0.93 23.17 -7.46
C LYS A 206 -0.17 23.56 -6.18
N VAL A 207 1.02 23.01 -5.94
CA VAL A 207 1.85 23.34 -4.76
C VAL A 207 2.40 24.77 -4.82
N HIS A 208 2.62 25.30 -6.02
CA HIS A 208 3.11 26.67 -6.22
C HIS A 208 2.03 27.75 -6.03
N THR A 209 0.74 27.40 -6.12
CA THR A 209 -0.35 28.38 -5.95
C THR A 209 -0.80 28.54 -4.50
N ASP A 210 -0.59 27.54 -3.63
CA ASP A 210 -0.98 27.61 -2.21
C ASP A 210 0.10 28.17 -1.27
N THR A 211 1.32 28.38 -1.74
CA THR A 211 2.38 29.10 -1.00
C THR A 211 2.40 30.60 -1.26
N GLY A 212 1.35 31.13 -1.92
CA GLY A 212 1.22 32.51 -2.37
C GLY A 212 0.24 33.39 -1.57
N PHE A 213 0.09 33.21 -0.25
CA PHE A 213 -0.59 34.18 0.61
C PHE A 213 0.34 34.70 1.70
N GLY A 214 1.01 35.83 1.43
CA GLY A 214 1.61 36.64 2.51
C GLY A 214 2.83 37.51 2.21
N ARG A 215 2.83 38.33 1.16
CA ARG A 215 3.67 39.56 0.99
C ARG A 215 3.37 40.14 -0.39
N GLY A 216 2.98 41.38 -0.63
CA GLY A 216 2.82 42.60 0.16
C GLY A 216 2.67 43.74 -0.87
N GLY A 217 1.80 44.72 -0.62
CA GLY A 217 1.64 45.84 -1.56
C GLY A 217 0.57 46.88 -1.19
N GLY A 218 0.18 47.00 0.08
CA GLY A 218 -0.72 48.05 0.56
C GLY A 218 0.07 49.29 0.95
N ARG A 219 0.20 50.23 0.01
CA ARG A 219 0.77 51.57 0.22
C ARG A 219 -0.32 52.49 0.78
N GLY A 220 -0.19 52.96 2.01
CA GLY A 220 -1.08 53.99 2.57
C GLY A 220 -0.74 54.33 4.03
N GLY A 221 -0.05 55.45 4.23
CA GLY A 221 0.37 55.95 5.55
C GLY A 221 -0.61 56.90 6.23
N ARG A 222 -0.11 57.49 7.34
CA ARG A 222 -0.73 58.40 8.34
C ARG A 222 -1.43 57.63 9.46
N GLY A 223 -1.11 57.77 10.74
CA GLY A 223 -0.40 58.79 11.51
C GLY A 223 -1.07 58.84 12.89
N GLY A 224 -0.34 59.18 13.96
CA GLY A 224 -0.95 59.50 15.25
C GLY A 224 -0.28 58.88 16.46
N SER A 225 0.33 59.73 17.27
CA SER A 225 1.05 59.46 18.51
C SER A 225 0.29 60.07 19.69
N TYR A 226 -0.25 59.27 20.60
CA TYR A 226 -0.65 59.63 21.99
C TYR A 226 -1.11 58.32 22.64
N GLY A 227 -0.81 57.89 23.87
CA GLY A 227 -0.24 58.51 25.05
C GLY A 227 -0.91 57.86 26.26
N SER A 228 -0.13 57.43 27.25
CA SER A 228 -0.44 57.35 28.69
C SER A 228 -1.37 56.27 29.30
N ARG A 229 -0.83 55.72 30.42
CA ARG A 229 -1.48 55.24 31.68
C ARG A 229 -2.28 53.92 31.56
N GLY A 230 -2.22 52.96 32.48
CA GLY A 230 -1.76 52.91 33.87
C GLY A 230 -2.80 52.14 34.71
N GLY A 231 -2.37 51.20 35.57
CA GLY A 231 -3.21 50.42 36.52
C GLY A 231 -3.86 49.19 35.89
N GLY A 232 -3.90 47.99 36.47
CA GLY A 232 -3.88 47.57 37.87
C GLY A 232 -5.07 46.60 38.07
N PHE A 233 -4.93 45.66 39.02
CA PHE A 233 -5.96 44.76 39.59
C PHE A 233 -6.14 43.34 39.00
N SER A 234 -5.50 42.41 39.73
CA SER A 234 -6.06 41.19 40.35
C SER A 234 -7.53 40.82 40.13
N GLY A 235 -7.77 39.52 39.92
CA GLY A 235 -9.07 38.89 40.16
C GLY A 235 -9.05 37.40 39.83
N SER A 236 -8.91 36.55 40.86
CA SER A 236 -9.18 35.11 40.77
C SER A 236 -10.67 34.85 40.53
N ALA A 237 -11.00 33.86 39.70
CA ALA A 237 -12.27 33.14 39.81
C ALA A 237 -12.14 31.72 39.25
N THR A 238 -12.25 30.78 40.17
CA THR A 238 -12.60 29.37 40.02
C THR A 238 -13.80 29.13 39.11
N GLY A 239 -13.77 28.06 38.31
CA GLY A 239 -14.91 27.58 37.54
C GLY A 239 -14.70 26.17 37.02
N SER A 240 -15.08 25.19 37.83
CA SER A 240 -15.14 23.76 37.53
C SER A 240 -16.21 23.46 36.48
N PHE A 241 -15.90 22.64 35.47
CA PHE A 241 -16.89 21.84 34.75
C PHE A 241 -16.38 20.43 34.49
N ASN A 242 -16.94 19.52 35.27
CA ASN A 242 -16.94 18.08 35.10
C ASN A 242 -17.86 17.72 33.90
N ARG A 243 -17.43 16.78 33.04
CA ARG A 243 -18.38 15.96 32.26
C ARG A 243 -17.78 14.59 31.95
N THR A 244 -18.15 13.64 32.81
CA THR A 244 -18.24 12.20 32.54
C THR A 244 -19.37 11.90 31.55
N SER A 245 -19.18 10.95 30.63
CA SER A 245 -20.17 9.89 30.35
C SER A 245 -19.73 8.88 29.28
N LEU A 246 -19.83 7.60 29.66
CA LEU A 246 -20.23 6.38 28.93
C LEU A 246 -19.46 5.98 27.64
N ALA A 247 -18.85 4.80 27.51
CA ALA A 247 -19.25 3.40 27.76
C ALA A 247 -20.36 2.84 26.83
N SER A 248 -19.98 1.82 26.04
CA SER A 248 -20.73 0.65 25.51
C SER A 248 -20.28 0.35 24.07
N GLY A 249 -19.64 -0.78 23.79
CA GLY A 249 -20.26 -2.08 23.44
C GLY A 249 -19.94 -2.34 21.94
N GLY A 250 -19.28 -3.40 21.48
CA GLY A 250 -19.26 -4.79 21.94
C GLY A 250 -20.16 -5.63 21.03
N PHE A 251 -19.71 -5.94 19.80
CA PHE A 251 -20.34 -6.97 18.95
C PHE A 251 -19.28 -7.67 18.10
N GLY A 252 -18.94 -8.90 18.50
CA GLY A 252 -18.23 -9.87 17.69
C GLY A 252 -19.25 -10.78 17.00
N SER A 253 -19.05 -11.03 15.71
CA SER A 253 -19.71 -12.12 14.99
C SER A 253 -18.64 -12.95 14.28
N THR A 254 -18.38 -14.12 14.84
CA THR A 254 -17.65 -15.22 14.22
C THR A 254 -18.55 -15.86 13.16
N PHE A 255 -18.10 -15.87 11.91
CA PHE A 255 -18.75 -16.61 10.83
C PHE A 255 -17.84 -17.80 10.48
N GLU A 256 -18.21 -18.99 10.93
CA GLU A 256 -17.57 -20.25 10.59
C GLU A 256 -18.07 -20.74 9.23
N TRP A 257 -17.16 -21.24 8.40
CA TRP A 257 -17.51 -21.91 7.14
C TRP A 257 -17.78 -23.40 7.40
N PRO A 258 -18.81 -24.01 6.77
CA PRO A 258 -19.04 -25.44 6.87
C PRO A 258 -17.93 -26.21 6.15
N GLY A 259 -17.44 -27.27 6.80
CA GLY A 259 -16.45 -28.17 6.24
C GLY A 259 -16.94 -28.84 4.95
N ILE A 260 -16.15 -28.70 3.90
CA ILE A 260 -16.27 -29.54 2.70
C ILE A 260 -15.23 -30.65 2.81
N LEU A 261 -15.78 -31.85 2.82
CA LEU A 261 -15.11 -33.14 2.89
C LEU A 261 -14.04 -33.29 1.80
N ALA A 262 -12.93 -33.89 2.20
CA ALA A 262 -11.94 -34.46 1.30
C ALA A 262 -12.63 -35.47 0.38
N HIS A 263 -12.68 -35.16 -0.92
CA HIS A 263 -12.82 -36.15 -1.96
C HIS A 263 -11.51 -36.19 -2.74
N GLU A 264 -10.87 -37.36 -2.63
CA GLU A 264 -9.71 -37.80 -3.39
C GLU A 264 -9.94 -37.59 -4.89
N TRP A 265 -8.93 -37.06 -5.59
CA TRP A 265 -8.84 -37.16 -7.05
C TRP A 265 -7.61 -37.99 -7.43
N PRO A 266 -7.78 -39.03 -8.28
CA PRO A 266 -6.72 -39.93 -8.68
C PRO A 266 -5.80 -39.28 -9.73
N GLY A 267 -4.56 -39.77 -9.74
CA GLY A 267 -3.41 -39.15 -10.39
C GLY A 267 -3.48 -38.93 -11.90
N ILE A 268 -2.59 -38.04 -12.34
CA ILE A 268 -2.18 -37.94 -13.75
C ILE A 268 -0.66 -38.00 -13.79
N LEU A 269 -0.20 -38.95 -14.59
CA LEU A 269 1.18 -39.36 -14.81
C LEU A 269 2.06 -38.26 -15.39
N ARG A 270 3.34 -38.36 -15.04
CA ARG A 270 4.50 -37.86 -15.79
C ARG A 270 4.45 -38.33 -17.24
N LEU A 271 4.62 -37.41 -18.18
CA LEU A 271 5.51 -37.50 -19.34
C LEU A 271 6.04 -36.10 -19.66
#